data_AF-A0A3B8J966-F1
#
_entry.id   AF-A0A3B8J966-F1
#
_cell.length_a   1.000
_cell.length_b   1.000
_cell.length_c   1.000
_cell.angle_alpha   90.00
_cell.angle_beta   90.00
_cell.angle_gamma   90.00
#
_symmetry.space_group_name_H-M   'P 1'
#
loop_
_entity.id
_entity.type
_entity.pdbx_description
1 polymer ?
#
loop_
_entity_poly.entity_id
_entity_poly.type
_entity_poly.pdbx_seq_one_letter_code
_entity_poly.pdbx_strand_id
1 'polypeptide(L)'
;MEKKNKSNSEESESPLKKLREEAGFSQQELAYRIGVGVTTISRWERGVSEAMLTVPQMKALCRELGKSIEELPDEFGPPKRESEGEG
;
A
#
# COMPACT_ATOMS: atom_id res chain seq x y z
N MET A 1 -7.81 -30.90 -16.58
CA MET A 1 -8.87 -29.91 -16.29
C MET A 1 -8.58 -29.38 -14.90
N GLU A 2 -8.11 -28.13 -14.77
CA GLU A 2 -8.15 -27.42 -13.49
C GLU A 2 -8.33 -25.94 -13.82
N LYS A 3 -9.56 -25.48 -13.66
CA LYS A 3 -9.96 -24.08 -13.79
C LYS A 3 -9.60 -23.40 -12.47
N LYS A 4 -8.70 -22.42 -12.50
CA LYS A 4 -8.66 -21.39 -11.45
C LYS A 4 -8.85 -20.04 -12.11
N ASN A 5 -10.11 -19.58 -12.08
CA ASN A 5 -10.48 -18.18 -12.22
C ASN A 5 -9.65 -17.36 -11.23
N LYS A 6 -8.64 -16.64 -11.70
CA LYS A 6 -8.08 -15.48 -10.99
C LYS A 6 -8.67 -14.24 -11.65
N SER A 7 -9.90 -13.96 -11.22
CA SER A 7 -10.69 -12.80 -11.60
C SER A 7 -9.91 -11.52 -11.29
N ASN A 8 -9.52 -10.77 -12.32
CA ASN A 8 -9.64 -9.32 -12.52
C ASN A 8 -9.77 -8.30 -11.34
N SER A 9 -9.37 -8.61 -10.10
CA SER A 9 -9.51 -7.72 -8.93
C SER A 9 -8.20 -7.05 -8.49
N GLU A 10 -7.06 -7.49 -9.01
CA GLU A 10 -5.72 -6.98 -8.61
C GLU A 10 -5.39 -5.60 -9.19
N GLU A 11 -6.05 -5.15 -10.25
CA GLU A 11 -5.76 -3.86 -10.92
C GLU A 11 -6.31 -2.62 -10.21
N SER A 12 -7.06 -2.78 -9.12
CA SER A 12 -7.70 -1.64 -8.42
C SER A 12 -7.34 -1.52 -6.94
N GLU A 13 -6.56 -2.46 -6.42
CA GLU A 13 -6.22 -2.51 -5.00
C GLU A 13 -4.90 -1.78 -4.73
N SER A 14 -4.84 -1.05 -3.62
CA SER A 14 -3.63 -0.34 -3.22
C SER A 14 -2.49 -1.31 -2.91
N PRO A 15 -1.26 -1.07 -3.41
CA PRO A 15 -0.08 -1.85 -3.06
C PRO A 15 0.18 -1.87 -1.55
N LEU A 16 0.01 -0.73 -0.86
CA LEU A 16 0.17 -0.66 0.59
C LEU A 16 -0.86 -1.52 1.31
N LYS A 17 -2.13 -1.47 0.87
CA LYS A 17 -3.20 -2.30 1.44
C LYS A 17 -2.86 -3.78 1.34
N LYS A 18 -2.41 -4.22 0.17
CA LYS A 18 -2.00 -5.61 -0.07
C LYS A 18 -0.86 -6.02 0.88
N LEU A 19 0.22 -5.25 0.94
CA LEU A 19 1.36 -5.54 1.82
C LEU A 19 0.96 -5.58 3.30
N ARG A 20 0.10 -4.66 3.72
CA ARG A 20 -0.43 -4.61 5.09
C ARG A 20 -1.21 -5.87 5.44
N GLU A 21 -2.07 -6.33 4.53
CA GLU A 21 -2.91 -7.52 4.74
C GLU A 21 -2.10 -8.81 4.69
N GLU A 22 -1.09 -8.89 3.82
CA GLU A 22 -0.11 -9.98 3.79
C GLU A 22 0.69 -10.06 5.11
N ALA A 23 1.00 -8.91 5.72
CA ALA A 23 1.63 -8.82 7.03
C ALA A 23 0.63 -9.04 8.21
N GLY A 24 -0.66 -9.23 7.93
CA GLY A 24 -1.68 -9.52 8.94
C GLY A 24 -2.13 -8.32 9.79
N PHE A 25 -1.91 -7.09 9.31
CA PHE A 25 -2.25 -5.88 10.06
C PHE A 25 -3.56 -5.24 9.61
N SER A 26 -4.29 -4.65 10.55
CA SER A 26 -5.31 -3.64 10.23
C SER A 26 -4.66 -2.28 9.94
N GLN A 27 -5.38 -1.33 9.33
CA GLN A 27 -4.87 0.03 9.13
C GLN A 27 -4.44 0.68 10.45
N GLN A 28 -5.20 0.45 11.53
CA GLN A 28 -4.88 0.97 12.86
C GLN A 28 -3.61 0.36 13.43
N GLU A 29 -3.43 -0.95 13.27
CA GLU A 29 -2.27 -1.67 13.79
C GLU A 29 -0.99 -1.23 13.08
N LEU A 30 -1.02 -1.14 11.74
CA LEU A 30 0.13 -0.64 10.98
C LEU A 30 0.45 0.81 11.34
N ALA A 31 -0.56 1.67 11.43
CA ALA A 31 -0.38 3.08 11.78
C ALA A 31 0.30 3.25 13.14
N TYR A 32 -0.14 2.49 14.15
CA TYR A 32 0.46 2.49 15.48
C TYR A 32 1.93 2.07 15.44
N ARG A 33 2.23 0.96 14.74
CA ARG A 33 3.60 0.41 14.67
C ARG A 33 4.59 1.31 13.95
N ILE A 34 4.16 2.02 12.91
CA ILE A 34 5.02 2.95 12.17
C ILE A 34 4.96 4.38 12.70
N GLY A 35 4.12 4.68 13.70
CA GLY A 35 4.04 5.99 14.33
C GLY A 35 3.39 7.06 13.45
N VAL A 36 2.27 6.74 12.80
CA VAL A 36 1.43 7.70 12.04
C VAL A 36 -0.04 7.60 12.48
N GLY A 37 -0.87 8.53 12.02
CA GLY A 37 -2.33 8.46 12.23
C GLY A 37 -2.98 7.41 11.34
N VAL A 38 -4.04 6.75 11.81
CA VAL A 38 -4.82 5.77 11.01
C VAL A 38 -5.38 6.40 9.73
N THR A 39 -5.79 7.67 9.82
CA THR A 39 -6.26 8.45 8.67
C THR A 39 -5.18 8.67 7.61
N THR A 40 -3.90 8.68 8.00
CA THR A 40 -2.76 8.77 7.08
C THR A 40 -2.66 7.50 6.25
N ILE A 41 -2.70 6.31 6.88
CA ILE A 41 -2.73 5.02 6.17
C ILE A 41 -3.91 4.96 5.20
N SER A 42 -5.11 5.33 5.67
CA SER A 42 -6.32 5.35 4.84
C SER A 42 -6.18 6.27 3.61
N ARG A 43 -5.56 7.44 3.76
CA ARG A 43 -5.32 8.36 2.64
C ARG A 43 -4.31 7.80 1.65
N TRP A 44 -3.23 7.17 2.12
CA TRP A 44 -2.25 6.51 1.27
C TRP A 44 -2.86 5.35 0.48
N GLU A 45 -3.60 4.47 1.14
CA GLU A 45 -4.26 3.33 0.47
C GLU A 45 -5.33 3.76 -0.54
N ARG A 46 -5.82 4.99 -0.45
CA ARG A 46 -6.77 5.57 -1.41
C ARG A 46 -6.12 6.46 -2.46
N GLY A 47 -4.81 6.67 -2.40
CA GLY A 47 -4.10 7.60 -3.28
C GLY A 47 -4.49 9.07 -3.10
N VAL A 48 -5.06 9.44 -1.94
CA VAL A 48 -5.50 10.82 -1.64
C VAL A 48 -4.31 11.74 -1.32
N SER A 49 -3.21 11.18 -0.85
CA SER A 49 -1.99 11.93 -0.55
C SER A 49 -0.76 11.06 -0.76
N GLU A 50 0.35 11.69 -1.14
CA GLU A 50 1.65 11.04 -1.19
C GLU A 50 2.14 10.64 0.19
N ALA A 51 2.95 9.57 0.24
CA ALA A 51 3.52 9.07 1.47
C ALA A 51 4.76 9.87 1.86
N MET A 52 4.62 10.68 2.91
CA MET A 52 5.74 11.39 3.53
C MET A 52 6.07 10.71 4.86
N LEU A 53 7.24 10.07 4.90
CA LEU A 53 7.75 9.33 6.04
C LEU A 53 9.11 9.89 6.45
N THR A 54 9.33 10.06 7.75
CA THR A 54 10.67 10.27 8.29
C THR A 54 11.49 8.97 8.18
N VAL A 55 12.82 9.06 8.24
CA VAL A 55 13.69 7.87 8.19
C VAL A 55 13.34 6.81 9.25
N PRO A 56 13.03 7.16 10.53
CA PRO A 56 12.58 6.17 11.51
C PRO A 56 11.27 5.47 11.13
N GLN A 57 10.31 6.21 10.56
CA GLN A 57 9.02 5.65 10.15
C GLN A 57 9.18 4.75 8.92
N MET A 58 10.05 5.13 7.97
CA MET A 58 10.40 4.27 6.83
C MET A 58 11.05 2.96 7.30
N LYS A 59 12.02 3.04 8.23
CA LYS A 59 12.63 1.85 8.84
C LYS A 59 11.62 0.98 9.57
N ALA A 60 10.66 1.59 10.27
CA ALA A 60 9.58 0.86 10.91
C ALA A 60 8.70 0.16 9.88
N LEU A 61 8.27 0.87 8.83
CA LEU A 61 7.46 0.29 7.76
C LEU A 61 8.11 -0.95 7.13
N CYS A 62 9.38 -0.85 6.72
CA CYS A 62 10.13 -1.98 6.18
C CYS A 62 10.18 -3.17 7.15
N ARG A 63 10.48 -2.92 8.42
CA ARG A 63 10.56 -3.96 9.45
C ARG A 63 9.23 -4.65 9.69
N GLU A 64 8.14 -3.90 9.82
CA GLU A 64 6.82 -4.49 10.12
C GLU A 64 6.26 -5.23 8.90
N LEU A 65 6.47 -4.72 7.68
CA LEU A 65 6.04 -5.40 6.46
C LEU A 65 6.95 -6.58 6.06
N GLY A 66 8.11 -6.73 6.69
CA GLY A 66 9.11 -7.72 6.30
C GLY A 66 9.65 -7.50 4.88
N LYS A 67 9.76 -6.24 4.46
CA LYS A 67 10.21 -5.82 3.12
C LYS A 67 11.44 -4.94 3.22
N SER A 68 12.37 -5.11 2.28
CA SER A 68 13.43 -4.11 2.06
C SER A 68 12.86 -2.86 1.39
N ILE A 69 13.65 -1.79 1.32
CA ILE A 69 13.24 -0.55 0.65
C ILE A 69 13.05 -0.76 -0.86
N GLU A 70 13.83 -1.66 -1.45
CA GLU A 70 13.78 -2.02 -2.88
C GLU A 70 12.56 -2.87 -3.24
N GLU A 71 11.96 -3.57 -2.27
CA GLU A 71 10.74 -4.35 -2.46
C GLU A 71 9.46 -3.51 -2.27
N LEU A 72 9.57 -2.29 -1.75
CA LEU A 72 8.42 -1.41 -1.58
C LEU A 72 7.96 -0.85 -2.93
N PRO A 73 6.65 -0.65 -3.11
CA PRO A 73 6.13 0.02 -4.29
C PRO A 73 6.49 1.50 -4.26
N ASP A 74 6.70 2.09 -5.44
CA ASP A 74 6.96 3.52 -5.58
C ASP A 74 5.75 4.37 -5.15
N GLU A 75 4.53 3.83 -5.30
CA GLU A 75 3.27 4.47 -4.88
C GLU A 75 2.44 3.54 -3.97
N PHE A 76 1.86 4.10 -2.91
CA PHE A 76 1.00 3.36 -1.98
C PHE A 76 -0.46 3.33 -2.38
N GLY A 77 -0.91 4.27 -3.21
CA GLY A 77 -2.28 4.32 -3.72
C GLY A 77 -2.56 3.29 -4.81
N PRO A 78 -3.83 3.09 -5.21
CA PRO A 78 -4.15 2.26 -6.36
C PRO A 78 -3.43 2.79 -7.62
N PRO A 79 -3.11 1.91 -8.59
CA PRO A 79 -2.47 2.33 -9.83
C PRO A 79 -3.33 3.39 -10.53
N LYS A 80 -2.71 4.49 -10.95
CA LYS A 80 -3.39 5.51 -11.76
C LYS A 80 -3.82 4.84 -13.05
N ARG A 81 -5.12 4.78 -13.31
CA ARG A 81 -5.60 4.45 -14.67
C ARG A 81 -5.07 5.56 -15.55
N GLU A 82 -4.21 5.23 -16.50
CA GLU A 82 -3.80 6.16 -17.54
C GLU A 82 -5.09 6.74 -18.14
N SER A 83 -5.31 8.03 -17.94
CA SER A 83 -6.35 8.75 -18.65
C SER A 83 -6.00 8.66 -20.12
N GLU A 84 -6.79 7.89 -20.87
CA GLU A 84 -6.82 7.93 -22.32
C GLU A 84 -6.90 9.40 -22.76
N GLY A 85 -5.88 9.83 -23.50
CA GLY A 85 -5.86 10.99 -24.41
C GLY A 85 -6.63 12.24 -24.00
N GLU A 86 -5.92 13.27 -23.57
CA GLU A 86 -6.31 14.64 -23.93
C GLU A 86 -5.80 14.89 -25.36
N GLY A 87 -6.74 14.86 -26.31
CA GLY A 87 -6.56 15.33 -27.69
C GLY A 87 -6.67 16.84 -27.83
#